data_AF-A0A7C2Y6E1-F1
#
_entry.id   AF-A0A7C2Y6E1-F1
#
_cell.length_a   1.000
_cell.length_b   1.000
_cell.length_c   1.000
_cell.angle_alpha   90.00
_cell.angle_beta   90.00
_cell.angle_gamma   90.00
#
_symmetry.space_group_name_H-M   'P 1'
#
loop_
_entity.id
_entity.type
_entity.pdbx_description
1 polymer ?
#
loop_
_entity_poly.entity_id
_entity_poly.type
_entity_poly.pdbx_seq_one_letter_code
_entity_poly.pdbx_strand_id
1 'polypeptide(L)'
;MSSQLLFRIISLLGLIGIAAAIVWAIRSQLIQVAEAKQALRQQSLDLAHNLRQWRALSTPALLHTLRRFFYLATLASALILALTGFLPVIVFGATVSNLALMLHLGLAPLFALGITALALFWAQRHRFDRNDWQSLQQWFKKEKPAARQENPNVWQKICFWLSLLLALPVIVSTVLMMYPLYGTTGQEWLLHLHGYAGLLLLAVVVLHTYLVLANKRE
;
A
#
# COMPACT_ATOMS: atom_id res chain seq x y z
N MET A 1 -7.12 -27.14 16.74
CA MET A 1 -6.87 -25.70 16.94
C MET A 1 -8.02 -24.95 16.30
N SER A 2 -8.75 -24.07 17.02
CA SER A 2 -9.90 -23.37 16.44
C SER A 2 -9.46 -22.43 15.31
N SER A 3 -10.25 -22.33 14.23
CA SER A 3 -9.98 -21.47 13.07
C SER A 3 -9.70 -20.02 13.47
N GLN A 4 -10.37 -19.53 14.51
CA GLN A 4 -10.17 -18.21 15.10
C GLN A 4 -8.81 -18.05 15.78
N LEU A 5 -8.32 -19.07 16.50
CA LEU A 5 -7.02 -19.01 17.16
C LEU A 5 -5.89 -18.98 16.12
N LEU A 6 -6.02 -19.79 15.05
CA LEU A 6 -5.08 -19.77 13.92
C LEU A 6 -5.05 -18.40 13.24
N PHE A 7 -6.21 -17.84 12.93
CA PHE A 7 -6.32 -16.51 12.30
C PHE A 7 -5.68 -15.42 13.18
N ARG A 8 -5.91 -15.45 14.50
CA ARG A 8 -5.28 -14.52 15.43
C ARG A 8 -3.76 -14.63 15.44
N ILE A 9 -3.22 -15.84 15.50
CA ILE A 9 -1.77 -16.05 15.49
C ILE A 9 -1.16 -15.53 14.19
N ILE A 10 -1.74 -15.90 13.03
CA ILE A 10 -1.26 -15.45 11.72
C ILE A 10 -1.34 -13.93 11.61
N SER A 11 -2.46 -13.33 12.03
CA SER A 11 -2.66 -11.87 11.97
C SER A 11 -1.71 -11.12 12.90
N LEU A 12 -1.49 -11.63 14.12
CA LEU A 12 -0.52 -11.08 15.06
C LEU A 12 0.90 -11.13 14.50
N LEU A 13 1.34 -12.29 14.01
CA LEU A 13 2.66 -12.44 13.39
C LEU A 13 2.82 -11.54 12.17
N GLY A 14 1.79 -11.46 11.32
CA GLY A 14 1.76 -10.58 10.16
C GLY A 14 1.88 -9.11 10.53
N LEU A 15 1.08 -8.64 11.50
CA LEU A 15 1.13 -7.24 11.95
C LEU A 15 2.42 -6.90 12.70
N ILE A 16 2.98 -7.82 13.48
CA ILE A 16 4.29 -7.63 14.11
C ILE A 16 5.37 -7.49 13.02
N GLY A 17 5.33 -8.34 11.98
CA GLY A 17 6.23 -8.23 10.83
C GLY A 17 6.10 -6.89 10.10
N ILE A 18 4.86 -6.44 9.86
CA ILE A 18 4.57 -5.15 9.24
C ILE A 18 5.05 -3.99 10.12
N ALA A 19 4.77 -4.03 11.43
CA ALA A 19 5.19 -3.01 12.38
C ALA A 19 6.72 -2.93 12.47
N ALA A 20 7.40 -4.08 12.53
CA ALA A 20 8.86 -4.15 12.49
C ALA A 20 9.42 -3.57 11.20
N ALA A 21 8.81 -3.87 10.05
CA ALA A 21 9.20 -3.30 8.76
C ALA A 21 9.01 -1.77 8.73
N ILE A 22 7.90 -1.26 9.30
CA ILE A 22 7.65 0.19 9.42
C ILE A 22 8.67 0.84 10.36
N VAL A 23 8.92 0.27 11.53
CA VAL A 23 9.90 0.80 12.50
C VAL A 23 11.30 0.80 11.91
N TRP A 24 11.70 -0.27 11.23
CA TRP A 24 12.98 -0.35 10.54
C TRP A 24 13.07 0.69 9.42
N ALA A 25 12.00 0.84 8.64
CA ALA A 25 11.91 1.87 7.61
C ALA A 25 12.04 3.27 8.22
N ILE A 26 11.37 3.59 9.33
CA ILE A 26 11.47 4.88 10.04
C ILE A 26 12.88 5.10 10.59
N ARG A 27 13.46 4.08 11.24
CA ARG A 27 14.81 4.15 11.81
C ARG A 27 15.85 4.44 10.73
N SER A 28 15.77 3.77 9.58
CA SER A 28 16.67 4.04 8.46
C SER A 28 16.50 5.46 7.91
N GLN A 29 15.29 6.05 7.98
CA GLN A 29 15.10 7.46 7.63
C GLN A 29 15.73 8.41 8.65
N LEU A 30 15.59 8.16 9.95
CA LEU A 30 16.10 9.06 10.99
C LEU A 30 17.63 9.20 10.93
N ILE A 31 18.33 8.10 10.61
CA ILE A 31 19.78 8.10 10.44
C ILE A 31 20.21 9.01 9.26
N GLN A 32 19.39 9.12 8.21
CA GLN A 32 19.67 9.97 7.04
C GLN A 32 19.12 11.41 7.16
N VAL A 33 18.12 11.66 8.01
CA VAL A 33 17.62 13.02 8.29
C VAL A 33 18.69 13.89 8.96
N ALA A 34 19.64 13.29 9.67
CA ALA A 34 20.83 13.97 10.19
C ALA A 34 21.71 14.54 9.06
N GLU A 35 21.81 13.87 7.92
CA GLU A 35 22.57 14.32 6.74
C GLU A 35 21.74 15.28 5.85
N ALA A 36 20.41 15.08 5.78
CA ALA A 36 19.50 15.89 4.96
C ALA A 36 19.34 17.34 5.45
N LYS A 37 19.66 17.64 6.72
CA LYS A 37 19.59 18.99 7.28
C LYS A 37 20.53 19.98 6.58
N GLN A 38 21.67 19.51 6.06
CA GLN A 38 22.60 20.32 5.25
C GLN A 38 22.07 20.56 3.84
N ALA A 39 21.45 19.56 3.20
CA ALA A 39 20.85 19.68 1.87
C ALA A 39 19.61 20.61 1.85
N LEU A 40 18.81 20.61 2.92
CA LEU A 40 17.64 21.48 3.10
C LEU A 40 17.99 22.97 3.11
N ARG A 41 19.20 23.33 3.56
CA ARG A 41 19.70 24.72 3.59
C ARG A 41 20.10 25.21 2.19
N GLN A 42 20.44 24.29 1.29
CA GLN A 42 20.81 24.56 -0.10
C GLN A 42 19.56 24.63 -0.99
N GLN A 43 18.58 23.78 -0.72
CA GLN A 43 17.32 23.71 -1.47
C GLN A 43 16.37 24.91 -1.21
N SER A 44 16.47 25.57 -0.04
CA SER A 44 15.69 26.77 0.26
C SER A 44 16.11 27.98 -0.58
N LEU A 45 17.37 28.03 -1.04
CA LEU A 45 17.88 29.07 -1.94
C LEU A 45 17.38 28.86 -3.38
N ASP A 46 17.28 27.61 -3.84
CA ASP A 46 16.73 27.27 -5.17
C ASP A 46 15.21 27.46 -5.27
N LEU A 47 14.49 27.29 -4.16
CA LEU A 47 13.04 27.53 -4.08
C LEU A 47 12.69 29.01 -4.30
N ALA A 48 13.52 29.94 -3.82
CA ALA A 48 13.33 31.37 -4.05
C ALA A 48 13.47 31.74 -5.54
N HIS A 49 14.28 31.00 -6.29
CA HIS A 49 14.46 31.21 -7.73
C HIS A 49 13.32 30.59 -8.56
N ASN A 50 12.85 29.40 -8.18
CA ASN A 50 11.82 28.66 -8.90
C ASN A 50 10.39 29.22 -8.75
N LEU A 51 10.09 30.00 -7.70
CA LEU A 51 8.75 30.57 -7.45
C LEU A 51 8.23 31.47 -8.58
N ARG A 52 9.09 32.02 -9.45
CA ARG A 52 8.67 32.79 -10.64
C ARG A 52 8.16 31.92 -11.80
N GLN A 53 8.49 30.63 -11.84
CA GLN A 53 8.10 29.70 -12.90
C GLN A 53 6.70 29.09 -12.70
N TRP A 54 6.11 29.24 -11.50
CA TRP A 54 4.86 28.57 -11.07
C TRP A 54 3.54 29.14 -11.65
N ARG A 55 3.58 30.19 -12.47
CA ARG A 55 2.35 30.82 -13.01
C ARG A 55 1.79 30.22 -14.30
N ALA A 56 2.42 29.20 -14.87
CA ALA A 56 1.88 28.48 -16.02
C ALA A 56 1.29 27.13 -15.57
N LEU A 57 -0.01 27.13 -15.25
CA LEU A 57 -0.80 25.92 -15.01
C LEU A 57 -0.83 25.09 -16.29
N SER A 58 0.18 24.26 -16.46
CA SER A 58 0.28 23.27 -17.52
C SER A 58 -0.36 21.97 -17.02
N THR A 59 -1.17 21.35 -17.87
CA THR A 59 -1.79 20.03 -17.71
C THR A 59 -0.94 18.95 -16.99
N PRO A 60 0.41 18.86 -17.15
CA PRO A 60 1.25 17.94 -16.37
C PRO A 60 1.23 18.16 -14.85
N ALA A 61 1.14 19.40 -14.36
CA ALA A 61 1.15 19.71 -12.92
C ALA A 61 -0.15 19.26 -12.22
N LEU A 62 -1.29 19.43 -12.91
CA LEU A 62 -2.59 18.95 -12.43
C LEU A 62 -2.60 17.43 -12.34
N LEU A 63 -2.13 16.74 -13.39
CA LEU A 63 -2.03 15.28 -13.41
C LEU A 63 -1.16 14.76 -12.27
N HIS A 64 0.02 15.37 -12.05
CA HIS A 64 0.90 14.99 -10.94
C HIS A 64 0.24 15.19 -9.57
N THR A 65 -0.51 16.28 -9.39
CA THR A 65 -1.21 16.58 -8.13
C THR A 65 -2.35 15.60 -7.87
N LEU A 66 -3.20 15.34 -8.87
CA LEU A 66 -4.28 14.35 -8.80
C LEU A 66 -3.73 12.96 -8.48
N ARG A 67 -2.66 12.58 -9.17
CA ARG A 67 -1.95 11.33 -8.92
C ARG A 67 -1.54 11.21 -7.45
N ARG A 68 -0.83 12.21 -6.93
CA ARG A 68 -0.41 12.21 -5.52
C ARG A 68 -1.59 12.12 -4.56
N PHE A 69 -2.68 12.83 -4.85
CA PHE A 69 -3.91 12.79 -4.06
C PHE A 69 -4.50 11.37 -3.99
N PHE A 70 -4.75 10.72 -5.14
CA PHE A 70 -5.31 9.37 -5.17
C PHE A 70 -4.41 8.34 -4.47
N TYR A 71 -3.08 8.47 -4.62
CA TYR A 71 -2.14 7.60 -3.90
C TYR A 71 -2.27 7.74 -2.39
N LEU A 72 -2.24 8.97 -1.88
CA LEU A 72 -2.32 9.22 -0.44
C LEU A 72 -3.69 8.87 0.13
N ALA A 73 -4.78 9.18 -0.59
CA ALA A 73 -6.14 8.82 -0.18
C ALA A 73 -6.33 7.29 -0.12
N THR A 74 -5.82 6.56 -1.12
CA THR A 74 -5.88 5.09 -1.13
C THR A 74 -5.05 4.49 0.01
N LEU A 75 -3.85 5.02 0.25
CA LEU A 75 -2.99 4.56 1.34
C LEU A 75 -3.63 4.83 2.71
N ALA A 76 -4.14 6.05 2.93
CA ALA A 76 -4.78 6.42 4.18
C ALA A 76 -6.04 5.58 4.45
N SER A 77 -6.90 5.40 3.43
CA SER A 77 -8.08 4.54 3.55
C SER A 77 -7.70 3.08 3.82
N ALA A 78 -6.72 2.52 3.10
CA ALA A 78 -6.25 1.16 3.36
C ALA A 78 -5.74 0.97 4.80
N LEU A 79 -5.00 1.93 5.35
CA LEU A 79 -4.52 1.89 6.73
C LEU A 79 -5.66 1.97 7.74
N ILE A 80 -6.62 2.87 7.54
CA ILE A 80 -7.78 2.98 8.45
C ILE A 80 -8.65 1.72 8.38
N LEU A 81 -8.86 1.15 7.18
CA LEU A 81 -9.58 -0.11 7.01
C LEU A 81 -8.86 -1.26 7.71
N ALA A 82 -7.54 -1.36 7.58
CA ALA A 82 -6.75 -2.34 8.30
C ALA A 82 -6.87 -2.18 9.83
N LEU A 83 -6.73 -0.96 10.34
CA LEU A 83 -6.85 -0.70 11.77
C LEU A 83 -8.24 -1.06 12.30
N THR A 84 -9.29 -0.60 11.62
CA THR A 84 -10.68 -0.87 12.03
C THR A 84 -11.08 -2.34 11.87
N GLY A 85 -10.52 -3.06 10.91
CA GLY A 85 -10.81 -4.47 10.66
C GLY A 85 -10.03 -5.43 11.56
N PHE A 86 -8.76 -5.15 11.85
CA PHE A 86 -7.89 -6.06 12.61
C PHE A 86 -7.78 -5.73 14.10
N LEU A 87 -7.77 -4.45 14.47
CA LEU A 87 -7.53 -4.05 15.87
C LEU A 87 -8.59 -4.62 16.83
N PRO A 88 -9.91 -4.59 16.52
CA PRO A 88 -10.92 -5.17 17.42
C PRO A 88 -10.77 -6.69 17.59
N VAL A 89 -10.45 -7.39 16.50
CA VAL A 89 -10.31 -8.84 16.47
C VAL A 89 -9.08 -9.31 17.25
N ILE A 90 -8.01 -8.55 17.19
CA ILE A 90 -6.73 -8.90 17.82
C ILE A 90 -6.70 -8.51 19.30
N VAL A 91 -7.14 -7.29 19.63
CA VAL A 91 -7.02 -6.73 21.00
C VAL A 91 -8.13 -7.25 21.90
N PHE A 92 -9.38 -7.17 21.44
CA PHE A 92 -10.55 -7.52 22.24
C PHE A 92 -11.04 -8.93 21.97
N GLY A 93 -10.55 -9.55 20.90
CA GLY A 93 -10.99 -10.87 20.50
C GLY A 93 -12.43 -10.94 20.00
N ALA A 94 -13.03 -9.78 19.73
CA ALA A 94 -14.42 -9.62 19.35
C ALA A 94 -14.58 -9.46 17.83
N THR A 95 -15.79 -9.69 17.34
CA THR A 95 -16.16 -9.31 15.97
C THR A 95 -16.13 -7.79 15.81
N VAL A 96 -15.79 -7.31 14.61
CA VAL A 96 -15.81 -5.87 14.28
C VAL A 96 -17.23 -5.33 14.47
N SER A 97 -17.41 -4.35 15.36
CA SER A 97 -18.72 -3.81 15.72
C SER A 97 -18.66 -2.31 15.99
N ASN A 98 -19.83 -1.69 16.20
CA ASN A 98 -19.98 -0.28 16.59
C ASN A 98 -19.27 0.68 15.61
N LEU A 99 -18.58 1.69 16.17
CA LEU A 99 -17.87 2.73 15.42
C LEU A 99 -16.81 2.16 14.48
N ALA A 100 -16.12 1.08 14.87
CA ALA A 100 -15.12 0.44 14.02
C ALA A 100 -15.76 -0.10 12.74
N LEU A 101 -16.92 -0.75 12.86
CA LEU A 101 -17.67 -1.23 11.70
C LEU A 101 -18.21 -0.08 10.83
N MET A 102 -18.74 0.98 11.44
CA MET A 102 -19.24 2.15 10.70
C MET A 102 -18.14 2.83 9.90
N LEU A 103 -16.96 3.03 10.50
CA LEU A 103 -15.80 3.60 9.82
C LEU A 103 -15.26 2.66 8.73
N HIS A 104 -15.18 1.35 9.03
CA HIS A 104 -14.69 0.36 8.08
C HIS A 104 -15.58 0.33 6.82
N LEU A 105 -16.89 0.23 7.01
CA LEU A 105 -17.84 0.22 5.91
C LEU A 105 -17.88 1.56 5.17
N GLY A 106 -17.85 2.69 5.89
CA GLY A 106 -17.89 4.02 5.30
C GLY A 106 -16.67 4.37 4.44
N LEU A 107 -15.48 3.86 4.79
CA LEU A 107 -14.24 4.12 4.05
C LEU A 107 -13.92 3.08 2.98
N ALA A 108 -14.61 1.93 2.97
CA ALA A 108 -14.39 0.89 1.96
C ALA A 108 -14.61 1.38 0.52
N PRO A 109 -15.67 2.16 0.20
CA PRO A 109 -15.86 2.73 -1.14
C PRO A 109 -14.74 3.69 -1.54
N LEU A 110 -14.21 4.49 -0.60
CA LEU A 110 -13.11 5.41 -0.86
C LEU A 110 -11.84 4.64 -1.26
N PHE A 111 -11.55 3.54 -0.57
CA PHE A 111 -10.46 2.64 -0.95
C PHE A 111 -10.69 2.01 -2.33
N ALA A 112 -11.89 1.49 -2.60
CA ALA A 112 -12.22 0.85 -3.87
C ALA A 112 -12.09 1.81 -5.07
N LEU A 113 -12.57 3.06 -4.92
CA LEU A 113 -12.41 4.10 -5.95
C LEU A 113 -10.94 4.51 -6.09
N GLY A 114 -10.23 4.65 -4.98
CA GLY A 114 -8.82 5.02 -4.96
C GLY A 114 -7.94 4.00 -5.69
N ILE A 115 -8.08 2.71 -5.35
CA ILE A 115 -7.30 1.64 -5.98
C ILE A 115 -7.63 1.49 -7.48
N THR A 116 -8.90 1.72 -7.85
CA THR A 116 -9.32 1.75 -9.26
C THR A 116 -8.69 2.92 -10.02
N ALA A 117 -8.69 4.11 -9.42
CA ALA A 117 -8.04 5.28 -10.02
C ALA A 117 -6.52 5.06 -10.17
N LEU A 118 -5.87 4.46 -9.18
CA LEU A 118 -4.46 4.07 -9.28
C LEU A 118 -4.22 3.07 -10.42
N ALA A 119 -5.11 2.08 -10.60
CA ALA A 119 -5.05 1.15 -11.71
C ALA A 119 -5.04 1.90 -13.06
N LEU A 120 -6.01 2.80 -13.26
CA LEU A 120 -6.18 3.54 -14.51
C LEU A 120 -4.99 4.48 -14.81
N PHE A 121 -4.49 5.19 -13.79
CA PHE A 121 -3.45 6.19 -13.99
C PHE A 121 -2.01 5.62 -14.00
N TRP A 122 -1.77 4.44 -13.42
CA TRP A 122 -0.42 3.87 -13.27
C TRP A 122 -0.19 2.51 -13.93
N ALA A 123 -1.22 1.84 -14.45
CA ALA A 123 -1.02 0.54 -15.12
C ALA A 123 0.02 0.64 -16.24
N GLN A 124 0.00 1.71 -17.04
CA GLN A 124 0.98 1.90 -18.11
C GLN A 124 2.42 2.01 -17.61
N ARG A 125 2.64 2.68 -16.46
CA ARG A 125 3.99 2.85 -15.88
C ARG A 125 4.51 1.57 -15.21
N HIS A 126 3.60 0.69 -14.78
CA HIS A 126 3.94 -0.60 -14.16
C HIS A 126 3.85 -1.78 -15.14
N ARG A 127 3.88 -1.53 -16.45
CA ARG A 127 4.01 -2.61 -17.44
C ARG A 127 5.37 -3.29 -17.30
N PHE A 128 5.34 -4.61 -17.39
CA PHE A 128 6.57 -5.40 -17.45
C PHE A 128 7.25 -5.24 -18.81
N ASP A 129 8.56 -5.05 -18.80
CA ASP A 129 9.41 -4.93 -19.97
C ASP A 129 10.61 -5.91 -19.91
N ARG A 130 11.46 -5.91 -20.95
CA ARG A 130 12.62 -6.80 -21.02
C ARG A 130 13.69 -6.49 -19.96
N ASN A 131 13.76 -5.25 -19.49
CA ASN A 131 14.75 -4.83 -18.49
C ASN A 131 14.35 -5.32 -17.09
N ASP A 132 13.06 -5.47 -16.82
CA ASP A 132 12.58 -6.10 -15.58
C ASP A 132 13.04 -7.56 -15.46
N TRP A 133 13.03 -8.30 -16.57
CA TRP A 133 13.51 -9.68 -16.60
C TRP A 133 15.01 -9.77 -16.33
N GLN A 134 15.80 -8.88 -16.93
CA GLN A 134 17.24 -8.77 -16.65
C GLN A 134 17.51 -8.40 -15.19
N SER A 135 16.73 -7.48 -14.63
CA SER A 135 16.83 -7.06 -13.23
C SER A 135 16.51 -8.21 -12.26
N LEU A 136 15.51 -9.04 -12.57
CA LEU A 136 15.21 -10.26 -11.81
C LEU A 136 16.37 -11.25 -11.88
N GLN A 137 16.95 -11.48 -13.05
CA GLN A 137 18.09 -12.38 -13.21
C GLN A 137 19.33 -11.91 -12.44
N GLN A 138 19.63 -10.61 -12.46
CA GLN A 138 20.74 -10.01 -11.70
C GLN A 138 20.55 -10.17 -10.20
N TRP A 139 19.32 -10.03 -9.71
CA TRP A 139 19.00 -10.28 -8.30
C TRP A 139 19.26 -11.73 -7.89
N PHE A 140 18.85 -12.71 -8.69
CA PHE A 140 19.16 -14.12 -8.44
C PHE A 140 20.67 -14.42 -8.47
N LYS A 141 21.43 -13.71 -9.31
CA LYS A 141 22.89 -13.82 -9.39
C LYS A 141 23.64 -13.00 -8.32
N LYS A 142 22.93 -12.25 -7.47
CA LYS A 142 23.49 -11.31 -6.47
C LYS A 142 24.45 -10.28 -7.07
N GLU A 143 24.23 -9.88 -8.31
CA GLU A 143 25.01 -8.84 -8.96
C GLU A 143 24.56 -7.46 -8.44
N LYS A 144 25.50 -6.52 -8.29
CA LYS A 144 25.15 -5.15 -7.89
C LYS A 144 24.29 -4.52 -8.98
N PRO A 145 23.13 -3.93 -8.63
CA PRO A 145 22.29 -3.27 -9.63
C PRO A 145 23.07 -2.13 -10.31
N ALA A 146 22.91 -2.02 -11.62
CA ALA A 146 23.39 -0.89 -12.39
C ALA A 146 22.64 0.40 -11.98
N ALA A 147 23.22 1.56 -12.31
CA ALA A 147 22.81 2.90 -11.87
C ALA A 147 21.29 3.17 -11.85
N ARG A 148 20.91 4.12 -10.97
CA ARG A 148 19.55 4.62 -10.66
C ARG A 148 18.59 4.58 -11.85
N GLN A 149 17.49 3.84 -11.69
CA GLN A 149 16.41 3.77 -12.68
C GLN A 149 15.32 4.80 -12.37
N GLU A 150 15.00 5.67 -13.32
CA GLU A 150 13.87 6.62 -13.23
C GLU A 150 12.48 5.94 -13.25
N ASN A 151 12.46 4.67 -13.68
CA ASN A 151 11.27 3.84 -13.75
C ASN A 151 11.05 3.02 -12.47
N PRO A 152 9.80 2.59 -12.20
CA PRO A 152 9.54 1.70 -11.08
C PRO A 152 10.35 0.43 -11.23
N ASN A 153 11.00 -0.01 -10.16
CA ASN A 153 11.75 -1.26 -10.19
C ASN A 153 10.78 -2.46 -10.31
N VAL A 154 11.30 -3.62 -10.70
CA VAL A 154 10.49 -4.83 -10.91
C VAL A 154 9.67 -5.22 -9.68
N TRP A 155 10.20 -5.02 -8.48
CA TRP A 155 9.52 -5.33 -7.22
C TRP A 155 8.33 -4.39 -6.95
N GLN A 156 8.43 -3.11 -7.29
CA GLN A 156 7.31 -2.16 -7.23
C GLN A 156 6.22 -2.56 -8.22
N LYS A 157 6.58 -2.94 -9.45
CA LYS A 157 5.63 -3.44 -10.45
C LYS A 157 4.89 -4.68 -9.97
N ILE A 158 5.61 -5.66 -9.40
CA ILE A 158 5.01 -6.87 -8.81
C ILE A 158 4.05 -6.48 -7.67
N CYS A 159 4.48 -5.65 -6.72
CA CYS A 159 3.62 -5.26 -5.61
C CYS A 159 2.38 -4.46 -6.06
N PHE A 160 2.51 -3.63 -7.10
CA PHE A 160 1.39 -2.90 -7.69
C PHE A 160 0.33 -3.86 -8.23
N TRP A 161 0.72 -4.79 -9.11
CA TRP A 161 -0.22 -5.77 -9.69
C TRP A 161 -0.81 -6.70 -8.63
N LEU A 162 0.01 -7.13 -7.67
CA LEU A 162 -0.45 -7.97 -6.57
C LEU A 162 -1.46 -7.23 -5.68
N SER A 163 -1.27 -5.93 -5.43
CA SER A 163 -2.26 -5.11 -4.71
C SER A 163 -3.60 -5.06 -5.44
N LEU A 164 -3.59 -4.89 -6.77
CA LEU A 164 -4.82 -4.90 -7.58
C LEU A 164 -5.51 -6.27 -7.53
N LEU A 165 -4.73 -7.35 -7.69
CA LEU A 165 -5.24 -8.71 -7.66
C LEU A 165 -5.85 -9.06 -6.30
N LEU A 166 -5.23 -8.62 -5.20
CA LEU A 166 -5.72 -8.88 -3.83
C LEU A 166 -6.86 -7.97 -3.41
N ALA A 167 -6.99 -6.77 -4.00
CA ALA A 167 -8.15 -5.92 -3.77
C ALA A 167 -9.45 -6.58 -4.26
N LEU A 168 -9.39 -7.39 -5.33
CA LEU A 168 -10.56 -8.10 -5.87
C LEU A 168 -11.23 -9.04 -4.85
N PRO A 169 -10.55 -10.06 -4.27
CA PRO A 169 -11.18 -10.92 -3.27
C PRO A 169 -11.62 -10.14 -2.04
N VAL A 170 -10.90 -9.09 -1.60
CA VAL A 170 -11.31 -8.25 -0.47
C VAL A 170 -12.65 -7.56 -0.73
N ILE A 171 -12.82 -6.94 -1.91
CA ILE A 171 -14.05 -6.23 -2.28
C ILE A 171 -15.18 -7.22 -2.55
N VAL A 172 -14.92 -8.22 -3.39
CA VAL A 172 -15.93 -9.20 -3.83
C VAL A 172 -16.46 -9.99 -2.65
N SER A 173 -15.59 -10.45 -1.73
CA SER A 173 -16.07 -11.20 -0.56
C SER A 173 -17.05 -10.38 0.27
N THR A 174 -16.78 -9.09 0.45
CA THR A 174 -17.65 -8.19 1.24
C THR A 174 -18.99 -7.97 0.54
N VAL A 175 -18.97 -7.68 -0.78
CA VAL A 175 -20.21 -7.51 -1.55
C VAL A 175 -21.05 -8.78 -1.48
N LEU A 176 -20.45 -9.95 -1.64
CA LEU A 176 -21.15 -11.23 -1.55
C LEU A 176 -21.72 -11.49 -0.15
N MET A 177 -21.04 -11.07 0.92
CA MET A 177 -21.56 -11.20 2.29
C MET A 177 -22.78 -10.33 2.56
N MET A 178 -22.97 -9.23 1.81
CA MET A 178 -24.14 -8.34 1.97
C MET A 178 -25.44 -8.93 1.42
N TYR A 179 -25.35 -9.96 0.58
CA TYR A 179 -26.53 -10.62 0.00
C TYR A 179 -26.75 -12.01 0.63
N PRO A 180 -28.01 -12.44 0.80
CA PRO A 180 -28.34 -13.75 1.33
C PRO A 180 -28.18 -14.86 0.27
N LEU A 181 -27.06 -14.86 -0.47
CA LEU A 181 -26.77 -15.83 -1.53
C LEU A 181 -26.18 -17.13 -0.98
N TYR A 182 -25.56 -17.06 0.20
CA TYR A 182 -24.86 -18.17 0.84
C TYR A 182 -25.44 -18.46 2.22
N GLY A 183 -25.48 -19.74 2.60
CA GLY A 183 -25.76 -20.16 3.97
C GLY A 183 -24.66 -19.75 4.95
N THR A 184 -24.85 -20.05 6.23
CA THR A 184 -23.92 -19.69 7.32
C THR A 184 -22.47 -20.10 7.06
N THR A 185 -22.25 -21.31 6.54
CA THR A 185 -20.91 -21.81 6.20
C THR A 185 -20.25 -21.00 5.08
N GLY A 186 -21.00 -20.58 4.07
CA GLY A 186 -20.46 -19.77 2.98
C GLY A 186 -20.13 -18.34 3.44
N GLN A 187 -20.95 -17.77 4.31
CA GLN A 187 -20.69 -16.48 4.96
C GLN A 187 -19.41 -16.51 5.82
N GLU A 188 -19.20 -17.59 6.58
CA GLU A 188 -17.98 -17.79 7.37
C GLU A 188 -16.74 -17.91 6.46
N TRP A 189 -16.84 -18.66 5.36
CA TRP A 189 -15.75 -18.77 4.40
C TRP A 189 -15.41 -17.43 3.73
N LEU A 190 -16.42 -16.64 3.34
CA LEU A 190 -16.22 -15.30 2.78
C LEU A 190 -15.58 -14.35 3.79
N LEU A 191 -15.96 -14.43 5.07
CA LEU A 191 -15.34 -13.65 6.14
C LEU A 191 -13.86 -14.02 6.31
N HIS A 192 -13.52 -15.31 6.25
CA HIS A 192 -12.12 -15.75 6.29
C HIS A 192 -11.34 -15.30 5.06
N LEU A 193 -11.91 -15.45 3.86
CA LEU A 193 -11.30 -14.97 2.62
C LEU A 193 -11.02 -13.46 2.70
N HIS A 194 -12.01 -12.68 3.15
CA HIS A 194 -11.88 -11.23 3.35
C HIS A 194 -10.71 -10.90 4.29
N GLY A 195 -10.67 -11.55 5.45
CA GLY A 195 -9.64 -11.32 6.46
C GLY A 195 -8.22 -11.67 5.97
N TYR A 196 -8.03 -12.84 5.37
CA TYR A 196 -6.72 -13.26 4.86
C TYR A 196 -6.27 -12.43 3.65
N ALA A 197 -7.17 -12.15 2.71
CA ALA A 197 -6.86 -11.30 1.56
C ALA A 197 -6.55 -9.87 1.99
N GLY A 198 -7.27 -9.33 2.98
CA GLY A 198 -7.03 -8.00 3.54
C GLY A 198 -5.67 -7.90 4.25
N LEU A 199 -5.27 -8.95 4.97
CA LEU A 199 -3.97 -9.00 5.64
C LEU A 199 -2.83 -9.03 4.62
N LEU A 200 -2.95 -9.88 3.60
CA LEU A 200 -1.96 -9.98 2.54
C LEU A 200 -1.87 -8.68 1.72
N LEU A 201 -3.02 -8.07 1.41
CA LEU A 201 -3.09 -6.78 0.74
C LEU A 201 -2.37 -5.69 1.56
N LEU A 202 -2.60 -5.63 2.87
CA LEU A 202 -1.91 -4.69 3.75
C LEU A 202 -0.39 -4.89 3.70
N ALA A 203 0.08 -6.13 3.81
CA ALA A 203 1.50 -6.45 3.74
C ALA A 203 2.12 -5.98 2.42
N VAL A 204 1.46 -6.23 1.29
CA VAL A 204 1.92 -5.83 -0.04
C VAL A 204 1.89 -4.32 -0.21
N VAL A 205 0.87 -3.61 0.28
CA VAL A 205 0.78 -2.14 0.22
C VAL A 205 1.87 -1.47 1.05
N VAL A 206 2.17 -2.00 2.24
CA VAL A 206 3.28 -1.51 3.07
C VAL A 206 4.62 -1.75 2.37
N LEU A 207 4.83 -2.95 1.83
CA LEU A 207 6.05 -3.28 1.07
C LEU A 207 6.21 -2.37 -0.16
N HIS A 208 5.15 -2.18 -0.95
CA HIS A 208 5.14 -1.27 -2.09
C HIS A 208 5.51 0.15 -1.67
N THR A 209 4.90 0.66 -0.60
CA THR A 209 5.17 2.00 -0.07
C THR A 209 6.62 2.13 0.38
N TYR A 210 7.15 1.11 1.07
CA TYR A 210 8.56 1.05 1.45
C TYR A 210 9.48 1.11 0.22
N LEU A 211 9.23 0.29 -0.79
CA LEU A 211 10.04 0.27 -2.02
C LEU A 211 9.99 1.60 -2.76
N VAL A 212 8.82 2.25 -2.84
CA VAL A 212 8.68 3.58 -3.45
C VAL A 212 9.49 4.63 -2.69
N LEU A 213 9.48 4.58 -1.36
CA LEU A 213 10.26 5.49 -0.53
C LEU A 213 11.76 5.22 -0.63
N ALA A 214 12.18 3.96 -0.73
CA ALA A 214 13.59 3.57 -0.91
C ALA A 214 14.12 4.02 -2.28
N ASN A 215 13.37 3.82 -3.36
CA ASN A 215 13.80 4.17 -4.73
C ASN A 215 13.93 5.68 -4.98
N LYS A 216 13.31 6.53 -4.15
CA LYS A 216 13.50 7.99 -4.22
C LYS A 216 14.80 8.46 -3.54
N ARG A 217 15.44 7.60 -2.74
CA ARG A 217 16.53 7.98 -1.81
C ARG A 217 17.94 7.67 -2.33
N GLU A 218 18.07 6.73 -3.26
CA GLU A 218 19.27 6.57 -4.10
C GLU A 218 19.13 7.44 -5.34
#